data_AF-A0A7S4WJD6-F1
#
_entry.id   AF-A0A7S4WJD6-F1
#
_cell.length_a   1.000
_cell.length_b   1.000
_cell.length_c   1.000
_cell.angle_alpha   90.00
_cell.angle_beta   90.00
_cell.angle_gamma   90.00
#
_symmetry.space_group_name_H-M   'P 1'
#
loop_
_entity.id
_entity.type
_entity.pdbx_description
1 polymer ?
#
loop_
_entity_poly.entity_id
_entity_poly.type
_entity_poly.pdbx_seq_one_letter_code
_entity_poly.pdbx_strand_id
1 'polypeptide(L)'
;FCYFYPPCLFFCMFLNTTLFWEKITRDILWFLSILLVAVISFAQIFYTLMVPDYCTLDESSKQPLNCSQLEYYLKVYSILLGDFGEFERDDFATVFSVMLFVFFSFMVVIVLLNVLIAIISDSYEKCLVNSKSLFGRARVMLLAELVSFQNLLRKKNDHVNQSGGRVSVVMKCQNKWTRETFIFFYLSVTVVVLWIMGETVGYLSGKFHGDIQFSIASIFANVGLILVVMTVLSSAARITDSPGVTKQGILDSGISKYCSKYITNFVQKIMMRFLGMTEENSLKNPDMEEWQGRVLYLQREMARVTKESTAKVKADVKALDHDMRSAMEIRIAESEAAIMAELKASEKRIEEMMNNNMKYIASIIQEANQKQACDIEKDHN
;
A
#
# COMPACT_ATOMS: atom_id res chain seq x y z
N PHE A 1 33.05 -9.30 7.08
CA PHE A 1 31.66 -9.75 7.36
C PHE A 1 30.59 -8.63 7.25
N CYS A 2 30.94 -7.36 6.94
CA CYS A 2 29.96 -6.28 6.75
C CYS A 2 29.40 -6.11 5.32
N TYR A 3 29.88 -6.86 4.32
CA TYR A 3 29.50 -6.64 2.91
C TYR A 3 28.30 -7.47 2.40
N PHE A 4 27.77 -8.42 3.19
CA PHE A 4 26.67 -9.30 2.75
C PHE A 4 25.27 -8.80 3.15
N TYR A 5 25.18 -7.84 4.08
CA TYR A 5 23.92 -7.25 4.55
C TYR A 5 23.34 -6.11 3.69
N PRO A 6 24.13 -5.20 3.07
CA PRO A 6 23.54 -4.12 2.28
C PRO A 6 22.65 -4.60 1.12
N PRO A 7 22.99 -5.64 0.32
CA PRO A 7 22.14 -6.05 -0.79
C PRO A 7 20.81 -6.67 -0.34
N CYS A 8 20.77 -7.42 0.76
CA CYS A 8 19.50 -7.98 1.27
C CYS A 8 18.60 -6.92 1.88
N LEU A 9 19.17 -5.95 2.60
CA LEU A 9 18.39 -4.85 3.18
C LEU A 9 17.87 -3.92 2.08
N PHE A 10 18.71 -3.63 1.08
CA PHE A 10 18.31 -2.87 -0.11
C PHE A 10 17.25 -3.62 -0.92
N PHE A 11 17.39 -4.93 -1.12
CA PHE A 11 16.40 -5.74 -1.83
C PHE A 11 15.07 -5.84 -1.06
N CYS A 12 15.10 -5.95 0.27
CA CYS A 12 13.89 -5.97 1.10
C CYS A 12 13.21 -4.59 1.13
N MET A 13 13.99 -3.50 1.16
CA MET A 13 13.47 -2.15 1.06
C MET A 13 12.88 -1.89 -0.33
N PHE A 14 13.54 -2.39 -1.39
CA PHE A 14 13.10 -2.32 -2.78
C PHE A 14 11.81 -3.11 -3.00
N LEU A 15 11.72 -4.34 -2.48
CA LEU A 15 10.50 -5.16 -2.54
C LEU A 15 9.31 -4.50 -1.82
N ASN A 16 9.57 -3.87 -0.66
CA ASN A 16 8.52 -3.15 0.06
C ASN A 16 8.07 -1.90 -0.70
N THR A 17 8.98 -1.16 -1.33
CA THR A 17 8.60 -0.04 -2.21
C THR A 17 7.84 -0.52 -3.43
N THR A 18 8.22 -1.63 -4.07
CA THR A 18 7.47 -2.13 -5.23
C THR A 18 6.07 -2.59 -4.85
N LEU A 19 5.90 -3.28 -3.72
CA LEU A 19 4.57 -3.67 -3.20
C LEU A 19 3.72 -2.45 -2.79
N PHE A 20 4.36 -1.38 -2.32
CA PHE A 20 3.73 -0.10 -2.01
C PHE A 20 3.18 0.57 -3.28
N TRP A 21 3.99 0.68 -4.33
CA TRP A 21 3.57 1.19 -5.63
C TRP A 21 2.47 0.33 -6.27
N GLU A 22 2.55 -0.99 -6.08
CA GLU A 22 1.57 -1.93 -6.62
C GLU A 22 0.15 -1.72 -6.05
N LYS A 23 0.05 -1.47 -4.74
CA LYS A 23 -1.25 -1.17 -4.11
C LYS A 23 -1.83 0.16 -4.59
N ILE A 24 -1.01 1.20 -4.57
CA ILE A 24 -1.44 2.55 -4.92
C ILE A 24 -1.85 2.64 -6.40
N THR A 25 -1.06 2.04 -7.29
CA THR A 25 -1.37 2.02 -8.72
C THR A 25 -2.66 1.27 -9.02
N ARG A 26 -3.00 0.21 -8.27
CA ARG A 26 -4.25 -0.54 -8.47
C ARG A 26 -5.48 0.31 -8.17
N ASP A 27 -5.47 1.02 -7.06
CA ASP A 27 -6.60 1.88 -6.65
C ASP A 27 -6.75 3.05 -7.63
N ILE A 28 -5.65 3.67 -8.04
CA ILE A 28 -5.64 4.75 -9.04
C ILE A 28 -6.08 4.23 -10.42
N LEU A 29 -5.71 3.01 -10.80
CA LEU A 29 -6.05 2.45 -12.11
C LEU A 29 -7.56 2.20 -12.26
N TRP A 30 -8.23 1.72 -11.22
CA TRP A 30 -9.70 1.61 -11.24
C TRP A 30 -10.37 2.96 -11.47
N PHE A 31 -9.91 4.00 -10.79
CA PHE A 31 -10.39 5.36 -11.02
C PHE A 31 -10.07 5.87 -12.43
N LEU A 32 -8.83 5.68 -12.89
CA LEU A 32 -8.38 6.09 -14.23
C LEU A 32 -9.17 5.38 -15.33
N SER A 33 -9.57 4.13 -15.10
CA SER A 33 -10.42 3.37 -16.02
C SER A 33 -11.82 3.99 -16.14
N ILE A 34 -12.43 4.39 -15.01
CA ILE A 34 -13.73 5.09 -15.02
C ILE A 34 -13.60 6.44 -15.73
N LEU A 35 -12.54 7.18 -15.43
CA LEU A 35 -12.22 8.45 -16.09
C LEU A 35 -12.10 8.25 -17.60
N LEU A 36 -11.33 7.27 -18.06
CA LEU A 36 -11.12 6.99 -19.48
C LEU A 36 -12.43 6.64 -20.21
N VAL A 37 -13.29 5.82 -19.59
CA VAL A 37 -14.63 5.51 -20.15
C VAL A 37 -15.48 6.78 -20.26
N ALA A 38 -15.44 7.66 -19.24
CA ALA A 38 -16.13 8.93 -19.29
C ALA A 38 -15.59 9.82 -20.43
N VAL A 39 -14.27 9.98 -20.56
CA VAL A 39 -13.65 10.77 -21.64
C VAL A 39 -14.05 10.25 -23.01
N ILE A 40 -13.99 8.94 -23.24
CA ILE A 40 -14.36 8.35 -24.54
C ILE A 40 -15.85 8.57 -24.83
N SER A 41 -16.72 8.38 -23.82
CA SER A 41 -18.17 8.57 -23.98
C SER A 41 -18.51 10.02 -24.34
N PHE A 42 -17.92 10.98 -23.63
CA PHE A 42 -18.12 12.41 -23.93
C PHE A 42 -17.47 12.82 -25.25
N ALA A 43 -16.29 12.30 -25.58
CA ALA A 43 -15.66 12.55 -26.87
C ALA A 43 -16.53 12.05 -28.04
N GLN A 44 -17.20 10.90 -27.90
CA GLN A 44 -18.16 10.43 -28.89
C GLN A 44 -19.39 11.33 -29.01
N ILE A 45 -19.91 11.85 -27.90
CA ILE A 45 -21.02 12.81 -27.91
C ILE A 45 -20.61 14.11 -28.61
N PHE A 46 -19.43 14.65 -28.28
CA PHE A 46 -18.90 15.86 -28.92
C PHE A 46 -18.60 15.65 -30.40
N TYR A 47 -18.03 14.50 -30.78
CA TYR A 47 -17.84 14.15 -32.19
C TYR A 47 -19.17 14.16 -32.95
N THR A 48 -20.22 13.55 -32.38
CA THR A 48 -21.54 13.51 -33.02
C THR A 48 -22.18 14.90 -33.15
N LEU A 49 -21.90 15.81 -32.22
CA LEU A 49 -22.48 17.16 -32.21
C LEU A 49 -21.67 18.20 -33.00
N MET A 50 -20.35 18.02 -33.12
CA MET A 50 -19.45 18.98 -33.78
C MET A 50 -19.02 18.56 -35.18
N VAL A 51 -19.33 17.33 -35.64
CA VAL A 51 -19.07 16.96 -37.03
C VAL A 51 -19.89 17.87 -37.94
N PRO A 52 -19.24 18.70 -38.76
CA PRO A 52 -19.94 19.60 -39.64
C PRO A 52 -20.45 18.85 -40.87
N ASP A 53 -21.60 19.27 -41.40
CA ASP A 53 -22.31 18.58 -42.49
C ASP A 53 -21.44 18.37 -43.74
N TYR A 54 -20.45 19.25 -43.98
CA TYR A 54 -19.54 19.15 -45.13
C TYR A 54 -18.58 17.96 -45.08
N CYS A 55 -18.31 17.34 -43.92
CA CYS A 55 -17.50 16.11 -43.86
C CYS A 55 -18.29 14.87 -44.36
N THR A 56 -19.60 15.00 -44.67
CA THR A 56 -20.44 13.89 -45.17
C THR A 56 -20.73 13.96 -46.67
N LEU A 57 -20.32 15.04 -47.34
CA LEU A 57 -20.57 15.26 -48.77
C LEU A 57 -19.32 14.88 -49.60
N ASP A 58 -19.47 13.83 -50.39
CA ASP A 58 -18.41 13.06 -51.06
C ASP A 58 -17.80 13.73 -52.32
N GLU A 59 -17.75 15.07 -52.42
CA GLU A 59 -17.31 15.75 -53.65
C GLU A 59 -15.86 16.25 -53.61
N SER A 60 -14.94 15.30 -53.82
CA SER A 60 -13.83 15.32 -54.80
C SER A 60 -12.89 16.54 -54.96
N SER A 61 -12.89 17.53 -54.08
CA SER A 61 -11.92 18.64 -54.15
C SER A 61 -11.27 18.92 -52.81
N LYS A 62 -10.04 18.39 -52.65
CA LYS A 62 -9.11 18.64 -51.53
C LYS A 62 -9.78 18.55 -50.15
N GLN A 63 -9.97 17.33 -49.65
CA GLN A 63 -10.33 17.10 -48.25
C GLN A 63 -9.41 17.93 -47.34
N PRO A 64 -9.94 18.91 -46.59
CA PRO A 64 -9.15 19.57 -45.56
C PRO A 64 -8.73 18.50 -44.53
N LEU A 65 -7.52 18.64 -44.01
CA LEU A 65 -6.86 17.69 -43.10
C LEU A 65 -7.66 17.38 -41.81
N ASN A 66 -8.75 18.13 -41.56
CA ASN A 66 -9.42 18.27 -40.26
C ASN A 66 -10.67 17.37 -40.07
N CYS A 67 -10.97 16.43 -40.98
CA CYS A 67 -12.05 15.44 -40.76
C CYS A 67 -11.55 14.13 -40.11
N SER A 68 -10.31 14.09 -39.59
CA SER A 68 -9.78 12.90 -38.92
C SER A 68 -10.39 12.73 -37.52
N GLN A 69 -11.06 11.60 -37.28
CA GLN A 69 -11.69 11.28 -36.00
C GLN A 69 -10.73 11.40 -34.80
N LEU A 70 -9.44 11.08 -35.03
CA LEU A 70 -8.39 11.18 -34.01
C LEU A 70 -8.17 12.62 -33.53
N GLU A 71 -8.28 13.61 -34.42
CA GLU A 71 -8.07 15.02 -34.10
C GLU A 71 -9.14 15.53 -33.13
N TYR A 72 -10.39 15.08 -33.29
CA TYR A 72 -11.48 15.40 -32.36
C TYR A 72 -11.26 14.77 -30.98
N TYR A 73 -10.75 13.54 -30.89
CA TYR A 73 -10.40 12.93 -29.60
C TYR A 73 -9.28 13.71 -28.91
N LEU A 74 -8.26 14.15 -29.66
CA LEU A 74 -7.16 14.96 -29.12
C LEU A 74 -7.63 16.33 -28.65
N LYS A 75 -8.55 16.98 -29.37
CA LYS A 75 -9.15 18.27 -28.98
C LYS A 75 -10.01 18.14 -27.72
N VAL A 76 -10.80 17.07 -27.58
CA VAL A 76 -11.56 16.83 -26.34
C VAL A 76 -10.63 16.55 -25.16
N TYR A 77 -9.52 15.86 -25.41
CA TYR A 77 -8.50 15.60 -24.40
C TYR A 77 -7.74 16.88 -23.97
N SER A 78 -7.41 17.80 -24.89
CA SER A 78 -6.77 19.07 -24.56
C SER A 78 -7.70 19.97 -23.72
N ILE A 79 -9.01 20.01 -24.04
CA ILE A 79 -10.03 20.65 -23.20
C ILE A 79 -10.02 20.08 -21.78
N LEU A 80 -9.88 18.75 -21.66
CA LEU A 80 -9.87 18.07 -20.37
C LEU A 80 -8.65 18.47 -19.53
N LEU A 81 -7.53 18.77 -20.18
CA LEU A 81 -6.32 19.31 -19.56
C LEU A 81 -6.43 20.81 -19.25
N GLY A 82 -7.52 21.47 -19.63
CA GLY A 82 -7.73 22.91 -19.46
C GLY A 82 -7.02 23.76 -20.52
N ASP A 83 -6.60 23.17 -21.63
CA ASP A 83 -6.04 23.89 -22.77
C ASP A 83 -7.16 24.31 -23.73
N PHE A 84 -7.51 25.60 -23.68
CA PHE A 84 -8.58 26.20 -24.49
C PHE A 84 -8.05 26.92 -25.73
N GLY A 85 -6.75 26.85 -26.02
CA GLY A 85 -6.08 27.72 -26.99
C GLY A 85 -6.53 27.57 -28.44
N GLU A 86 -7.23 26.49 -28.81
CA GLU A 86 -7.61 26.17 -30.19
C GLU A 86 -9.11 26.35 -30.52
N PHE A 87 -9.96 26.67 -29.54
CA PHE A 87 -11.40 26.80 -29.78
C PHE A 87 -11.76 28.25 -30.08
N GLU A 88 -11.96 28.58 -31.35
CA GLU A 88 -12.65 29.81 -31.72
C GLU A 88 -14.15 29.66 -31.39
N ARG A 89 -14.76 30.72 -30.87
CA ARG A 89 -16.18 30.73 -30.45
C ARG A 89 -17.13 30.32 -31.57
N ASP A 90 -16.68 30.45 -32.81
CA ASP A 90 -17.42 30.20 -34.04
C ASP A 90 -17.59 28.69 -34.35
N ASP A 91 -16.82 27.81 -33.69
CA ASP A 91 -16.97 26.35 -33.84
C ASP A 91 -18.21 25.80 -33.11
N PHE A 92 -18.78 26.57 -32.18
CA PHE A 92 -19.97 26.17 -31.44
C PHE A 92 -21.24 26.59 -32.17
N ALA A 93 -21.69 25.76 -33.12
CA ALA A 93 -22.87 26.02 -33.94
C ALA A 93 -24.19 26.18 -33.13
N THR A 94 -24.27 25.63 -31.91
CA THR A 94 -25.50 25.66 -31.10
C THR A 94 -25.25 26.04 -29.64
N VAL A 95 -26.21 26.75 -29.04
CA VAL A 95 -26.23 27.08 -27.59
C VAL A 95 -26.19 25.81 -26.73
N PHE A 96 -26.74 24.71 -27.24
CA PHE A 96 -26.74 23.40 -26.59
C PHE A 96 -25.32 22.85 -26.42
N SER A 97 -24.46 22.95 -27.45
CA SER A 97 -23.06 22.50 -27.36
C SER A 97 -22.24 23.28 -26.33
N VAL A 98 -22.48 24.60 -26.21
CA VAL A 98 -21.82 25.44 -25.20
C VAL A 98 -22.24 25.05 -23.78
N MET A 99 -23.54 24.79 -23.57
CA MET A 99 -24.05 24.34 -22.27
C MET A 99 -23.48 22.96 -21.88
N LEU A 100 -23.42 22.03 -22.83
CA LEU A 100 -22.83 20.69 -22.64
C LEU A 100 -21.33 20.79 -22.31
N PHE A 101 -20.59 21.67 -22.99
CA PHE A 101 -19.19 21.96 -22.71
C PHE A 101 -18.98 22.45 -21.28
N VAL A 102 -19.73 23.47 -20.83
CA VAL A 102 -19.62 23.98 -19.46
C VAL A 102 -19.94 22.90 -18.43
N PHE A 103 -20.98 22.11 -18.67
CA PHE A 103 -21.36 21.00 -17.79
C PHE A 103 -20.28 19.92 -17.74
N PHE A 104 -19.70 19.57 -18.89
CA PHE A 104 -18.61 18.59 -18.99
C PHE A 104 -17.35 19.06 -18.26
N SER A 105 -16.89 20.29 -18.50
CA SER A 105 -15.75 20.86 -17.80
C SER A 105 -16.00 20.92 -16.29
N PHE A 106 -17.21 21.27 -15.86
CA PHE A 106 -17.58 21.24 -14.43
C PHE A 106 -17.51 19.81 -13.86
N MET A 107 -18.10 18.82 -14.53
CA MET A 107 -18.10 17.43 -14.07
C MET A 107 -16.68 16.84 -14.02
N VAL A 108 -15.91 16.97 -15.09
CA VAL A 108 -14.59 16.32 -15.18
C VAL A 108 -13.53 17.05 -14.36
N VAL A 109 -13.47 18.38 -14.44
CA VAL A 109 -12.41 19.12 -13.75
C VAL A 109 -12.74 19.26 -12.26
N ILE A 110 -13.99 19.52 -11.89
CA ILE A 110 -14.33 19.81 -10.48
C ILE A 110 -14.70 18.52 -9.74
N VAL A 111 -15.56 17.67 -10.30
CA VAL A 111 -16.03 16.49 -9.55
C VAL A 111 -14.98 15.39 -9.59
N LEU A 112 -14.50 14.99 -10.78
CA LEU A 112 -13.57 13.86 -10.90
C LEU A 112 -12.19 14.17 -10.29
N LEU A 113 -11.66 15.38 -10.43
CA LEU A 113 -10.36 15.72 -9.85
C LEU A 113 -10.39 15.79 -8.32
N ASN A 114 -11.47 16.31 -7.73
CA ASN A 114 -11.66 16.31 -6.28
C ASN A 114 -11.79 14.89 -5.71
N VAL A 115 -12.50 14.00 -6.41
CA VAL A 115 -12.62 12.60 -6.02
C VAL A 115 -11.30 11.85 -6.19
N LEU A 116 -10.52 12.12 -7.24
CA LEU A 116 -9.19 11.54 -7.44
C LEU A 116 -8.26 11.88 -6.28
N ILE A 117 -8.20 13.16 -5.88
CA ILE A 117 -7.36 13.59 -4.77
C ILE A 117 -7.80 12.90 -3.47
N ALA A 118 -9.11 12.79 -3.22
CA ALA A 118 -9.63 12.11 -2.04
C ALA A 118 -9.23 10.62 -1.99
N ILE A 119 -9.35 9.91 -3.12
CA ILE A 119 -8.95 8.50 -3.22
C ILE A 119 -7.44 8.35 -3.05
N ILE A 120 -6.62 9.18 -3.70
CA ILE A 120 -5.16 9.15 -3.56
C ILE A 120 -4.77 9.41 -2.10
N SER A 121 -5.42 10.37 -1.42
CA SER A 121 -5.13 10.71 -0.03
C SER A 121 -5.43 9.53 0.90
N ASP A 122 -6.60 8.89 0.77
CA ASP A 122 -6.98 7.74 1.59
C ASP A 122 -6.07 6.52 1.33
N SER A 123 -5.77 6.22 0.06
CA SER A 123 -4.82 5.16 -0.29
C SER A 123 -3.41 5.46 0.20
N TYR A 124 -2.96 6.73 0.17
CA TYR A 124 -1.66 7.15 0.69
C TYR A 124 -1.58 6.98 2.21
N GLU A 125 -2.59 7.42 2.96
CA GLU A 125 -2.64 7.28 4.42
C GLU A 125 -2.62 5.81 4.85
N LYS A 126 -3.45 4.98 4.23
CA LYS A 126 -3.47 3.52 4.47
C LYS A 126 -2.11 2.89 4.22
N CYS A 127 -1.45 3.30 3.14
CA CYS A 127 -0.14 2.76 2.79
C CYS A 127 0.96 3.25 3.74
N LEU A 128 0.88 4.50 4.22
CA LEU A 128 1.81 5.07 5.19
C LEU A 128 1.70 4.38 6.55
N VAL A 129 0.48 4.10 7.03
CA VAL A 129 0.25 3.32 8.26
C VAL A 129 0.83 1.91 8.12
N ASN A 130 0.61 1.26 6.98
CA ASN A 130 1.11 -0.08 6.75
C ASN A 130 2.64 -0.14 6.56
N SER A 131 3.24 0.89 5.95
CA SER A 131 4.69 1.03 5.82
C SER A 131 5.38 1.14 7.19
N LYS A 132 4.80 1.90 8.14
CA LYS A 132 5.30 2.00 9.52
C LYS A 132 5.29 0.65 10.24
N SER A 133 4.24 -0.15 10.06
CA SER A 133 4.13 -1.48 10.69
C SER A 133 5.16 -2.47 10.12
N LEU A 134 5.37 -2.44 8.79
CA LEU A 134 6.35 -3.26 8.10
C LEU A 134 7.78 -2.87 8.48
N PHE A 135 8.06 -1.58 8.62
CA PHE A 135 9.37 -1.10 9.07
C PHE A 135 9.68 -1.51 10.52
N GLY A 136 8.68 -1.46 11.40
CA GLY A 136 8.78 -1.99 12.75
C GLY A 136 9.10 -3.48 12.76
N ARG A 137 8.39 -4.27 11.95
CA ARG A 137 8.61 -5.72 11.84
C ARG A 137 9.98 -6.08 11.27
N ALA A 138 10.44 -5.36 10.24
CA ALA A 138 11.79 -5.55 9.68
C ALA A 138 12.89 -5.26 10.70
N ARG A 139 12.74 -4.20 11.51
CA ARG A 139 13.67 -3.89 12.61
C ARG A 139 13.70 -4.98 13.67
N VAL A 140 12.53 -5.47 14.10
CA VAL A 140 12.44 -6.56 15.10
C VAL A 140 13.04 -7.86 14.56
N MET A 141 12.78 -8.18 13.29
CA MET A 141 13.35 -9.37 12.65
C MET A 141 14.87 -9.30 12.55
N LEU A 142 15.42 -8.15 12.15
CA LEU A 142 16.86 -7.92 12.12
C LEU A 142 17.46 -8.02 13.53
N LEU A 143 16.80 -7.43 14.53
CA LEU A 143 17.24 -7.52 15.93
C LEU A 143 17.26 -8.97 16.42
N ALA A 144 16.23 -9.76 16.10
CA ALA A 144 16.14 -11.17 16.46
C ALA A 144 17.25 -11.99 15.79
N GLU A 145 17.52 -11.73 14.51
CA GLU A 145 18.61 -12.37 13.78
C GLU A 145 19.97 -12.03 14.41
N LEU A 146 20.20 -10.76 14.74
CA LEU A 146 21.41 -10.28 15.40
C LEU A 146 21.63 -10.95 16.77
N VAL A 147 20.57 -11.05 17.59
CA VAL A 147 20.61 -11.73 18.90
C VAL A 147 20.87 -13.22 18.74
N SER A 148 20.28 -13.87 17.73
CA SER A 148 20.55 -15.29 17.44
C SER A 148 22.03 -15.53 17.07
N PHE A 149 22.62 -14.63 16.28
CA PHE A 149 24.04 -14.68 15.92
C PHE A 149 24.95 -14.44 17.11
N GLN A 150 24.61 -13.48 17.98
CA GLN A 150 25.35 -13.24 19.22
C GLN A 150 25.31 -14.47 20.14
N ASN A 151 24.16 -15.16 20.25
CA ASN A 151 24.06 -16.39 21.03
C ASN A 151 24.88 -17.54 20.42
N LEU A 152 24.93 -17.65 19.09
CA LEU A 152 25.79 -18.62 18.39
C LEU A 152 27.29 -18.33 18.60
N LEU A 153 27.70 -17.07 18.55
CA LEU A 153 29.10 -16.67 18.77
C LEU A 153 29.51 -16.78 20.23
N ARG A 154 28.63 -16.41 21.17
CA ARG A 154 28.86 -16.55 22.61
C ARG A 154 29.06 -18.02 23.01
N LYS A 155 28.23 -18.92 22.46
CA LYS A 155 28.36 -20.37 22.69
C LYS A 155 29.68 -20.97 22.17
N LYS A 156 30.34 -20.34 21.19
CA LYS A 156 31.63 -20.80 20.65
C LYS A 156 32.80 -20.49 21.60
N ASN A 157 32.71 -19.43 22.41
CA ASN A 157 33.77 -19.05 23.36
C ASN A 157 33.74 -19.85 24.67
N ASP A 158 32.59 -20.42 25.05
CA ASP A 158 32.47 -21.19 26.30
C ASP A 158 32.94 -22.65 26.17
N HIS A 159 33.25 -23.14 24.97
CA HIS A 159 33.72 -24.51 24.73
C HIS A 159 35.23 -24.73 24.90
N VAL A 160 36.00 -23.74 25.37
CA VAL A 160 37.43 -23.93 25.67
C VAL A 160 37.69 -24.59 27.04
N ASN A 161 36.69 -24.70 27.94
CA ASN A 161 36.94 -25.23 29.30
C ASN A 161 35.96 -26.28 29.86
N GLN A 162 35.08 -26.91 29.07
CA GLN A 162 34.26 -27.99 29.64
C GLN A 162 33.99 -29.15 28.68
N SER A 163 34.75 -30.22 28.92
CA SER A 163 34.46 -31.59 28.54
C SER A 163 33.12 -32.05 29.13
N GLY A 164 32.19 -32.48 28.27
CA GLY A 164 31.06 -33.34 28.65
C GLY A 164 29.68 -32.73 28.42
N GLY A 165 29.00 -33.16 27.35
CA GLY A 165 27.55 -32.96 27.18
C GLY A 165 27.13 -32.26 25.89
N ARG A 166 27.01 -33.02 24.80
CA ARG A 166 26.47 -32.55 23.51
C ARG A 166 24.94 -32.36 23.62
N VAL A 167 24.48 -31.11 23.63
CA VAL A 167 23.12 -30.76 23.21
C VAL A 167 23.22 -29.94 21.93
N SER A 168 23.10 -30.64 20.79
CA SER A 168 23.06 -30.03 19.47
C SER A 168 21.64 -29.58 19.13
N VAL A 169 21.26 -28.37 19.53
CA VAL A 169 20.13 -27.69 18.89
C VAL A 169 20.66 -27.08 17.59
N VAL A 170 20.68 -27.90 16.54
CA VAL A 170 20.95 -27.44 15.17
C VAL A 170 19.67 -26.79 14.69
N MET A 171 19.59 -25.47 14.80
CA MET A 171 18.56 -24.70 14.12
C MET A 171 18.89 -24.71 12.62
N LYS A 172 18.37 -25.74 11.93
CA LYS A 172 18.33 -25.78 10.47
C LYS A 172 17.39 -24.68 9.97
N CYS A 173 17.91 -23.46 9.83
CA CYS A 173 17.37 -22.56 8.81
C CYS A 173 17.74 -23.17 7.46
N GLN A 174 16.94 -24.12 7.00
CA GLN A 174 16.97 -24.52 5.60
C GLN A 174 16.59 -23.29 4.78
N ASN A 175 17.56 -22.77 4.03
CA ASN A 175 17.35 -21.98 2.83
C ASN A 175 16.44 -22.76 1.86
N LYS A 176 15.14 -22.78 2.12
CA LYS A 176 14.15 -22.94 1.06
C LYS A 176 13.94 -21.55 0.47
N TRP A 177 14.93 -21.10 -0.29
CA TRP A 177 14.61 -20.17 -1.36
C TRP A 177 13.61 -20.90 -2.24
N THR A 178 12.36 -20.49 -2.13
CA THR A 178 11.23 -21.11 -2.82
C THR A 178 11.56 -21.15 -4.30
N ARG A 179 11.39 -22.31 -4.92
CA ARG A 179 11.57 -22.55 -6.36
C ARG A 179 10.87 -21.46 -7.21
N GLU A 180 9.82 -20.88 -6.65
CA GLU A 180 9.01 -19.80 -7.20
C GLU A 180 9.76 -18.46 -7.33
N THR A 181 10.58 -18.07 -6.35
CA THR A 181 11.40 -16.84 -6.42
C THR A 181 12.45 -16.90 -7.52
N PHE A 182 12.99 -18.09 -7.80
CA PHE A 182 13.94 -18.28 -8.92
C PHE A 182 13.25 -18.27 -10.28
N ILE A 183 12.05 -18.86 -10.39
CA ILE A 183 11.23 -18.79 -11.62
C ILE A 183 10.84 -17.34 -11.92
N PHE A 184 10.48 -16.58 -10.88
CA PHE A 184 10.16 -15.15 -10.99
C PHE A 184 11.35 -14.33 -11.50
N PHE A 185 12.54 -14.55 -10.94
CA PHE A 185 13.74 -13.83 -11.36
C PHE A 185 14.16 -14.21 -12.79
N TYR A 186 14.02 -15.48 -13.16
CA TYR A 186 14.34 -15.97 -14.49
C TYR A 186 13.37 -15.40 -15.56
N LEU A 187 12.06 -15.44 -15.31
CA LEU A 187 11.06 -14.84 -16.20
C LEU A 187 11.29 -13.35 -16.39
N SER A 188 11.58 -12.62 -15.31
CA SER A 188 11.88 -11.19 -15.35
C SER A 188 13.11 -10.89 -16.22
N VAL A 189 14.20 -11.64 -16.04
CA VAL A 189 15.43 -11.48 -16.85
C VAL A 189 15.19 -11.87 -18.32
N THR A 190 14.44 -12.94 -18.60
CA THR A 190 14.16 -13.38 -19.98
C THR A 190 13.33 -12.34 -20.75
N VAL A 191 12.36 -11.68 -20.10
CA VAL A 191 11.55 -10.62 -20.73
C VAL A 191 12.42 -9.43 -21.10
N VAL A 192 13.29 -8.98 -20.20
CA VAL A 192 14.22 -7.86 -20.48
C VAL A 192 15.18 -8.22 -21.61
N VAL A 193 15.68 -9.45 -21.66
CA VAL A 193 16.57 -9.91 -22.74
C VAL A 193 15.83 -9.99 -24.08
N LEU A 194 14.60 -10.52 -24.12
CA LEU A 194 13.78 -10.57 -25.33
C LEU A 194 13.44 -9.17 -25.84
N TRP A 195 13.19 -8.23 -24.94
CA TRP A 195 12.95 -6.82 -25.29
C TRP A 195 14.20 -6.18 -25.92
N ILE A 196 15.37 -6.34 -25.28
CA ILE A 196 16.64 -5.83 -25.82
C ILE A 196 16.95 -6.45 -27.19
N MET A 197 16.68 -7.75 -27.37
CA MET A 197 16.86 -8.41 -28.67
C MET A 197 15.88 -7.88 -29.72
N GLY A 198 14.62 -7.65 -29.38
CA GLY A 198 13.62 -7.09 -30.29
C GLY A 198 14.01 -5.70 -30.80
N GLU A 199 14.44 -4.83 -29.89
CA GLU A 199 15.01 -3.51 -30.25
C GLU A 199 16.25 -3.67 -31.12
N THR A 200 17.21 -4.52 -30.74
CA THR A 200 18.47 -4.71 -31.46
C THR A 200 18.27 -5.25 -32.88
N VAL A 201 17.33 -6.19 -33.07
CA VAL A 201 16.97 -6.75 -34.40
C VAL A 201 16.23 -5.71 -35.25
N GLY A 202 15.40 -4.88 -34.62
CA GLY A 202 14.76 -3.72 -35.26
C GLY A 202 15.79 -2.71 -35.79
N TYR A 203 16.79 -2.35 -34.99
CA TYR A 203 17.86 -1.44 -35.40
C TYR A 203 18.71 -1.98 -36.55
N LEU A 204 18.98 -3.30 -36.57
CA LEU A 204 19.79 -3.93 -37.61
C LEU A 204 19.08 -4.07 -38.96
N SER A 205 17.74 -4.07 -38.99
CA SER A 205 16.97 -4.28 -40.23
C SER A 205 16.88 -3.03 -41.13
N GLY A 206 17.43 -1.89 -40.71
CA GLY A 206 17.73 -0.73 -41.57
C GLY A 206 16.54 -0.02 -42.23
N LYS A 207 15.30 -0.48 -42.01
CA LYS A 207 14.08 0.19 -42.48
C LYS A 207 13.58 1.15 -41.41
N PHE A 208 14.16 2.35 -41.41
CA PHE A 208 13.71 3.51 -40.65
C PHE A 208 12.37 4.04 -41.20
N HIS A 209 11.27 3.33 -41.00
CA HIS A 209 9.94 3.95 -40.99
C HIS A 209 9.26 3.47 -39.71
N GLY A 210 9.12 4.40 -38.77
CA GLY A 210 8.66 4.14 -37.41
C GLY A 210 7.24 3.59 -37.41
N ASP A 211 7.13 2.28 -37.33
CA ASP A 211 5.88 1.63 -36.96
C ASP A 211 5.63 1.90 -35.48
N ILE A 212 4.94 3.01 -35.21
CA ILE A 212 4.28 3.32 -33.93
C ILE A 212 3.52 2.09 -33.41
N GLN A 213 3.02 1.25 -34.32
CA GLN A 213 2.44 -0.07 -34.07
C GLN A 213 3.33 -0.98 -33.20
N PHE A 214 4.64 -1.03 -33.44
CA PHE A 214 5.56 -1.88 -32.68
C PHE A 214 5.83 -1.33 -31.27
N SER A 215 5.89 0.00 -31.14
CA SER A 215 6.02 0.67 -29.84
C SER A 215 4.75 0.49 -28.99
N ILE A 216 3.57 0.66 -29.60
CA ILE A 216 2.28 0.43 -28.96
C ILE A 216 2.10 -1.05 -28.59
N ALA A 217 2.47 -1.99 -29.47
CA ALA A 217 2.42 -3.42 -29.20
C ALA A 217 3.35 -3.82 -28.03
N SER A 218 4.53 -3.19 -27.93
CA SER A 218 5.45 -3.38 -26.81
C SER A 218 4.85 -2.88 -25.49
N ILE A 219 4.16 -1.74 -25.49
CA ILE A 219 3.45 -1.24 -24.30
C ILE A 219 2.34 -2.21 -23.87
N PHE A 220 1.51 -2.69 -24.80
CA PHE A 220 0.46 -3.67 -24.49
C PHE A 220 1.01 -5.02 -24.04
N ALA A 221 2.11 -5.49 -24.63
CA ALA A 221 2.78 -6.72 -24.20
C ALA A 221 3.33 -6.59 -22.77
N ASN A 222 3.93 -5.44 -22.43
CA ASN A 222 4.40 -5.15 -21.07
C ASN A 222 3.26 -5.07 -20.05
N VAL A 223 2.16 -4.39 -20.39
CA VAL A 223 0.96 -4.34 -19.53
C VAL A 223 0.34 -5.72 -19.34
N GLY A 224 0.20 -6.49 -20.42
CA GLY A 224 -0.30 -7.87 -20.37
C GLY A 224 0.58 -8.78 -19.52
N LEU A 225 1.90 -8.64 -19.61
CA LEU A 225 2.85 -9.41 -18.81
C LEU A 225 2.75 -9.06 -17.32
N ILE A 226 2.61 -7.77 -16.98
CA ILE A 226 2.40 -7.32 -15.60
C ILE A 226 1.08 -7.90 -15.05
N LEU A 227 0.01 -7.91 -15.84
CA LEU A 227 -1.28 -8.51 -15.47
C LEU A 227 -1.17 -10.02 -15.27
N VAL A 228 -0.43 -10.75 -16.11
CA VAL A 228 -0.20 -12.19 -15.93
C VAL A 228 0.58 -12.46 -14.64
N VAL A 229 1.65 -11.70 -14.38
CA VAL A 229 2.45 -11.81 -13.15
C VAL A 229 1.58 -11.53 -11.92
N MET A 230 0.77 -10.48 -11.94
CA MET A 230 -0.21 -10.17 -10.89
C MET A 230 -1.22 -11.30 -10.66
N THR A 231 -1.77 -11.86 -11.74
CA THR A 231 -2.75 -12.95 -11.64
C THR A 231 -2.10 -14.18 -11.02
N VAL A 232 -0.89 -14.54 -11.43
CA VAL A 232 -0.14 -15.67 -10.86
C VAL A 232 0.20 -15.45 -9.39
N LEU A 233 0.68 -14.25 -9.01
CA LEU A 233 0.99 -13.92 -7.61
C LEU A 233 -0.27 -13.95 -6.72
N SER A 234 -1.40 -13.42 -7.22
CA SER A 234 -2.67 -13.46 -6.50
C SER A 234 -3.25 -14.87 -6.36
N SER A 235 -3.01 -15.73 -7.37
CA SER A 235 -3.42 -17.14 -7.35
C SER A 235 -2.60 -17.95 -6.35
N ALA A 236 -1.28 -17.69 -6.29
CA ALA A 236 -0.39 -18.32 -5.33
C ALA A 236 -0.73 -17.95 -3.87
N ALA A 237 -1.10 -16.68 -3.63
CA ALA A 237 -1.54 -16.22 -2.31
C ALA A 237 -2.84 -16.91 -1.82
N ARG A 238 -3.76 -17.26 -2.73
CA ARG A 238 -4.99 -17.99 -2.38
C ARG A 238 -4.75 -19.45 -1.99
N ILE A 239 -3.65 -20.06 -2.43
CA ILE A 239 -3.34 -21.48 -2.14
C ILE A 239 -2.77 -21.65 -0.71
N THR A 240 -2.15 -20.61 -0.15
CA THR A 240 -1.57 -20.65 1.20
C THR A 240 -2.59 -20.52 2.34
N ASP A 241 -3.82 -20.09 2.07
CA ASP A 241 -4.88 -19.90 3.07
C ASP A 241 -5.83 -21.10 3.22
N SER A 242 -5.47 -22.28 2.72
CA SER A 242 -6.21 -23.52 3.01
C SER A 242 -5.52 -24.31 4.13
N PRO A 243 -6.01 -24.22 5.39
CA PRO A 243 -5.47 -24.99 6.49
C PRO A 243 -6.13 -26.36 6.46
N GLY A 244 -5.46 -27.38 5.90
CA GLY A 244 -5.92 -28.75 6.12
C GLY A 244 -5.48 -29.85 5.16
N VAL A 245 -4.73 -29.60 4.07
CA VAL A 245 -4.38 -30.69 3.15
C VAL A 245 -2.90 -31.05 3.25
N THR A 246 -2.64 -32.12 3.99
CA THR A 246 -1.38 -32.88 4.08
C THR A 246 -0.98 -33.39 2.68
N LYS A 247 -0.17 -32.63 1.95
CA LYS A 247 0.46 -33.08 0.69
C LYS A 247 1.79 -33.78 0.97
N GLN A 248 1.68 -35.01 1.48
CA GLN A 248 2.76 -35.99 1.41
C GLN A 248 2.62 -36.76 0.09
N GLY A 249 3.52 -36.48 -0.85
CA GLY A 249 3.66 -37.27 -2.07
C GLY A 249 2.95 -36.66 -3.26
N ILE A 250 3.69 -35.92 -4.08
CA ILE A 250 3.60 -35.93 -5.55
C ILE A 250 4.88 -35.26 -6.07
N LEU A 251 5.64 -36.06 -6.84
CA LEU A 251 6.81 -35.74 -7.65
C LEU A 251 8.16 -35.43 -6.96
N ASP A 252 8.81 -36.51 -6.55
CA ASP A 252 10.28 -36.62 -6.54
C ASP A 252 10.73 -36.99 -7.98
N SER A 253 10.98 -35.99 -8.83
CA SER A 253 11.59 -36.21 -10.16
C SER A 253 13.09 -35.87 -10.11
N GLY A 254 13.92 -36.87 -10.41
CA GLY A 254 15.38 -36.89 -10.23
C GLY A 254 16.21 -35.85 -10.99
N ILE A 255 15.58 -34.93 -11.72
CA ILE A 255 16.26 -33.86 -12.48
C ILE A 255 16.76 -32.75 -11.52
N SER A 256 16.11 -32.55 -10.37
CA SER A 256 16.44 -31.47 -9.43
C SER A 256 17.79 -31.67 -8.70
N LYS A 257 18.27 -32.90 -8.53
CA LYS A 257 19.51 -33.17 -7.76
C LYS A 257 20.78 -32.85 -8.56
N TYR A 258 20.77 -33.05 -9.88
CA TYR A 258 21.94 -32.77 -10.72
C TYR A 258 22.15 -31.27 -10.97
N CYS A 259 21.05 -30.51 -11.13
CA CYS A 259 21.14 -29.08 -11.42
C CYS A 259 21.60 -28.25 -10.20
N SER A 260 21.15 -28.62 -8.99
CA SER A 260 21.54 -27.95 -7.74
C SER A 260 23.04 -28.02 -7.46
N LYS A 261 23.70 -29.16 -7.74
CA LYS A 261 25.12 -29.37 -7.44
C LYS A 261 26.05 -28.59 -8.39
N TYR A 262 25.62 -28.39 -9.64
CA TYR A 262 26.37 -27.62 -10.62
C TYR A 262 26.33 -26.11 -10.31
N ILE A 263 25.16 -25.62 -9.88
CA ILE A 263 24.94 -24.21 -9.58
C ILE A 263 25.63 -23.78 -8.27
N THR A 264 25.61 -24.60 -7.22
CA THR A 264 26.33 -24.28 -5.98
C THR A 264 27.84 -24.18 -6.20
N ASN A 265 28.41 -25.07 -7.02
CA ASN A 265 29.83 -25.03 -7.37
C ASN A 265 30.18 -23.80 -8.22
N PHE A 266 29.30 -23.38 -9.12
CA PHE A 266 29.50 -22.18 -9.94
C PHE A 266 29.46 -20.90 -9.10
N VAL A 267 28.46 -20.76 -8.21
CA VAL A 267 28.32 -19.62 -7.31
C VAL A 267 29.50 -19.54 -6.34
N GLN A 268 29.94 -20.65 -5.77
CA GLN A 268 31.12 -20.68 -4.88
C GLN A 268 32.40 -20.24 -5.62
N LYS A 269 32.55 -20.62 -6.90
CA LYS A 269 33.70 -20.24 -7.73
C LYS A 269 33.70 -18.75 -8.10
N ILE A 270 32.53 -18.18 -8.37
CA ILE A 270 32.37 -16.73 -8.59
C ILE A 270 32.63 -15.96 -7.29
N MET A 271 32.10 -16.44 -6.17
CA MET A 271 32.24 -15.77 -4.87
C MET A 271 33.71 -15.71 -4.43
N MET A 272 34.48 -16.78 -4.64
CA MET A 272 35.92 -16.79 -4.38
C MET A 272 36.69 -15.83 -5.31
N ARG A 273 36.27 -15.69 -6.57
CA ARG A 273 36.89 -14.78 -7.55
C ARG A 273 36.56 -13.31 -7.28
N PHE A 274 35.36 -13.02 -6.78
CA PHE A 274 34.90 -11.66 -6.44
C PHE A 274 35.48 -11.16 -5.10
N LEU A 275 35.81 -12.08 -4.19
CA LEU A 275 36.41 -11.76 -2.90
C LEU A 275 37.92 -11.54 -2.96
N GLY A 276 38.55 -11.65 -4.14
CA GLY A 276 39.98 -11.37 -4.33
C GLY A 276 40.93 -12.27 -3.53
N MET A 277 40.42 -13.32 -2.89
CA MET A 277 41.22 -14.30 -2.16
C MET A 277 41.67 -15.36 -3.15
N THR A 278 42.78 -15.11 -3.84
CA THR A 278 43.60 -16.20 -4.35
C THR A 278 44.20 -16.94 -3.17
N GLU A 279 44.13 -18.28 -3.23
CA GLU A 279 44.48 -19.22 -2.16
C GLU A 279 45.95 -19.13 -1.70
N GLU A 280 46.79 -18.36 -2.38
CA GLU A 280 48.24 -18.27 -2.13
C GLU A 280 48.70 -17.25 -1.07
N ASN A 281 47.86 -16.32 -0.58
CA ASN A 281 48.33 -15.24 0.29
C ASN A 281 47.90 -15.33 1.78
N SER A 282 47.39 -16.46 2.27
CA SER A 282 46.87 -16.54 3.66
C SER A 282 47.88 -16.88 4.77
N LEU A 283 49.15 -17.11 4.46
CA LEU A 283 50.17 -17.32 5.49
C LEU A 283 51.06 -16.10 5.66
N LYS A 284 50.92 -15.47 6.84
CA LYS A 284 51.68 -14.33 7.41
C LYS A 284 51.18 -12.94 7.02
N ASN A 285 50.10 -12.49 7.66
CA ASN A 285 49.91 -11.06 7.86
C ASN A 285 49.67 -10.75 9.35
N PRO A 286 50.64 -10.11 10.04
CA PRO A 286 50.51 -9.71 11.45
C PRO A 286 49.47 -8.60 11.68
N ASP A 287 48.93 -7.99 10.62
CA ASP A 287 47.97 -6.88 10.72
C ASP A 287 46.56 -7.30 11.19
N MET A 288 46.28 -8.61 11.33
CA MET A 288 44.98 -9.12 11.82
C MET A 288 44.69 -8.75 13.28
N GLU A 289 45.70 -8.49 14.11
CA GLU A 289 45.51 -8.12 15.53
C GLU A 289 44.98 -6.69 15.70
N GLU A 290 45.38 -5.75 14.84
CA GLU A 290 44.90 -4.35 14.91
C GLU A 290 43.41 -4.25 14.59
N TRP A 291 42.95 -5.01 13.60
CA TRP A 291 41.54 -5.08 13.22
C TRP A 291 40.67 -5.69 14.32
N GLN A 292 41.21 -6.66 15.06
CA GLN A 292 40.49 -7.29 16.16
C GLN A 292 40.24 -6.31 17.32
N GLY A 293 41.20 -5.42 17.61
CA GLY A 293 41.04 -4.34 18.59
C GLY A 293 39.96 -3.33 18.21
N ARG A 294 39.90 -2.91 16.93
CA ARG A 294 38.89 -1.96 16.44
C ARG A 294 37.47 -2.53 16.46
N VAL A 295 37.30 -3.81 16.15
CA VAL A 295 35.98 -4.49 16.24
C VAL A 295 35.51 -4.57 17.69
N LEU A 296 36.41 -4.86 18.63
CA LEU A 296 36.08 -4.95 20.05
C LEU A 296 35.70 -3.59 20.64
N TYR A 297 36.37 -2.52 20.20
CA TYR A 297 35.99 -1.14 20.50
C TYR A 297 34.59 -0.80 19.94
N LEU A 298 34.34 -1.11 18.66
CA LEU A 298 33.04 -0.84 18.04
C LEU A 298 31.89 -1.59 18.74
N GLN A 299 32.12 -2.83 19.14
CA GLN A 299 31.14 -3.64 19.85
C GLN A 299 30.84 -3.08 21.24
N ARG A 300 31.85 -2.58 21.96
CA ARG A 300 31.67 -1.90 23.24
C ARG A 300 30.86 -0.63 23.07
N GLU A 301 31.12 0.12 22.00
CA GLU A 301 30.45 1.39 21.77
C GLU A 301 29.01 1.23 21.31
N MET A 302 28.73 0.24 20.46
CA MET A 302 27.35 -0.12 20.13
C MET A 302 26.57 -0.60 21.36
N ALA A 303 27.20 -1.36 22.27
CA ALA A 303 26.56 -1.78 23.51
C ALA A 303 26.25 -0.57 24.42
N ARG A 304 27.18 0.39 24.50
CA ARG A 304 26.98 1.64 25.26
C ARG A 304 25.82 2.45 24.69
N VAL A 305 25.82 2.72 23.38
CA VAL A 305 24.76 3.48 22.69
C VAL A 305 23.40 2.77 22.79
N THR A 306 23.38 1.44 22.70
CA THR A 306 22.13 0.67 22.86
C THR A 306 21.59 0.78 24.28
N LYS A 307 22.45 0.74 25.30
CA LYS A 307 22.06 0.90 26.71
C LYS A 307 21.56 2.32 27.00
N GLU A 308 22.21 3.34 26.46
CA GLU A 308 21.80 4.74 26.61
C GLU A 308 20.46 5.02 25.90
N SER A 309 20.30 4.53 24.66
CA SER A 309 19.05 4.69 23.91
C SER A 309 17.86 3.95 24.54
N THR A 310 18.07 2.72 25.03
CA THR A 310 17.01 1.99 25.75
C THR A 310 16.66 2.63 27.10
N ALA A 311 17.63 3.18 27.82
CA ALA A 311 17.36 3.93 29.05
C ALA A 311 16.55 5.21 28.76
N LYS A 312 16.89 5.94 27.70
CA LYS A 312 16.17 7.14 27.27
C LYS A 312 14.73 6.81 26.84
N VAL A 313 14.55 5.80 25.97
CA VAL A 313 13.22 5.37 25.54
C VAL A 313 12.38 4.90 26.73
N LYS A 314 12.97 4.19 27.70
CA LYS A 314 12.26 3.76 28.91
C LYS A 314 11.84 4.96 29.79
N ALA A 315 12.65 6.01 29.85
CA ALA A 315 12.30 7.24 30.56
C ALA A 315 11.16 7.99 29.83
N ASP A 316 11.26 8.13 28.51
CA ASP A 316 10.24 8.82 27.69
C ASP A 316 8.90 8.08 27.73
N VAL A 317 8.91 6.74 27.67
CA VAL A 317 7.68 5.92 27.80
C VAL A 317 7.04 6.08 29.17
N LYS A 318 7.83 6.17 30.25
CA LYS A 318 7.30 6.41 31.60
C LYS A 318 6.71 7.80 31.76
N ALA A 319 7.33 8.82 31.15
CA ALA A 319 6.81 10.17 31.14
C ALA A 319 5.47 10.23 30.38
N LEU A 320 5.42 9.59 29.20
CA LEU A 320 4.20 9.54 28.39
C LEU A 320 3.07 8.76 29.08
N ASP A 321 3.36 7.65 29.76
CA ASP A 321 2.38 6.87 30.52
C ASP A 321 1.79 7.67 31.68
N HIS A 322 2.63 8.44 32.38
CA HIS A 322 2.19 9.35 33.44
C HIS A 322 1.30 10.49 32.89
N ASP A 323 1.68 11.09 31.76
CA ASP A 323 0.89 12.14 31.10
C ASP A 323 -0.45 11.61 30.59
N MET A 324 -0.47 10.41 30.01
CA MET A 324 -1.72 9.75 29.59
C MET A 324 -2.63 9.43 30.78
N ARG A 325 -2.06 8.95 31.89
CA ARG A 325 -2.84 8.61 33.08
C ARG A 325 -3.47 9.86 33.71
N SER A 326 -2.70 10.94 33.86
CA SER A 326 -3.24 12.21 34.37
C SER A 326 -4.31 12.82 33.45
N ALA A 327 -4.11 12.77 32.12
CA ALA A 327 -5.13 13.21 31.17
C ALA A 327 -6.40 12.35 31.21
N MET A 328 -6.27 11.04 31.45
CA MET A 328 -7.39 10.12 31.59
C MET A 328 -8.17 10.39 32.88
N GLU A 329 -7.49 10.64 34.00
CA GLU A 329 -8.11 10.99 35.28
C GLU A 329 -8.92 12.30 35.19
N ILE A 330 -8.41 13.31 34.47
CA ILE A 330 -9.15 14.55 34.20
C ILE A 330 -10.43 14.28 33.40
N ARG A 331 -10.35 13.48 32.32
CA ARG A 331 -11.53 13.16 31.50
C ARG A 331 -12.58 12.37 32.27
N ILE A 332 -12.16 11.44 33.13
CA ILE A 332 -13.06 10.69 34.00
C ILE A 332 -13.78 11.67 34.94
N ALA A 333 -13.05 12.56 35.62
CA ALA A 333 -13.64 13.56 36.51
C ALA A 333 -14.62 14.50 35.77
N GLU A 334 -14.31 14.93 34.54
CA GLU A 334 -15.22 15.74 33.71
C GLU A 334 -16.48 14.97 33.35
N SER A 335 -16.35 13.69 32.97
CA SER A 335 -17.51 12.84 32.65
C SER A 335 -18.39 12.57 33.89
N GLU A 336 -17.79 12.35 35.06
CA GLU A 336 -18.52 12.15 36.31
C GLU A 336 -19.29 13.40 36.71
N ALA A 337 -18.69 14.58 36.54
CA ALA A 337 -19.36 15.85 36.79
C ALA A 337 -20.54 16.09 35.84
N ALA A 338 -20.39 15.74 34.56
CA ALA A 338 -21.48 15.83 33.57
C ALA A 338 -22.64 14.89 33.91
N ILE A 339 -22.35 13.64 34.27
CA ILE A 339 -23.36 12.65 34.66
C ILE A 339 -24.09 13.09 35.94
N MET A 340 -23.37 13.60 36.94
CA MET A 340 -23.99 14.13 38.17
C MET A 340 -24.90 15.33 37.89
N ALA A 341 -24.52 16.22 36.98
CA ALA A 341 -25.35 17.35 36.58
C ALA A 341 -26.63 16.89 35.88
N GLU A 342 -26.55 15.90 34.99
CA GLU A 342 -27.71 15.33 34.31
C GLU A 342 -28.66 14.61 35.28
N LEU A 343 -28.10 13.86 36.25
CA LEU A 343 -28.87 13.16 37.26
C LEU A 343 -29.61 14.13 38.20
N LYS A 344 -28.97 15.23 38.58
CA LYS A 344 -29.63 16.29 39.35
C LYS A 344 -30.72 17.01 38.55
N ALA A 345 -30.51 17.18 37.24
CA ALA A 345 -31.52 17.76 36.36
C ALA A 345 -32.69 16.80 36.10
N SER A 346 -32.47 15.49 36.08
CA SER A 346 -33.55 14.50 35.97
C SER A 346 -34.35 14.39 37.28
N GLU A 347 -33.69 14.43 38.44
CA GLU A 347 -34.34 14.46 39.75
C GLU A 347 -35.31 15.65 39.87
N LYS A 348 -34.86 16.86 39.51
CA LYS A 348 -35.72 18.05 39.51
C LYS A 348 -36.94 17.92 38.58
N ARG A 349 -36.77 17.31 37.40
CA ARG A 349 -37.87 17.04 36.46
C ARG A 349 -38.89 16.05 37.05
N ILE A 350 -38.42 15.05 37.79
CA ILE A 350 -39.29 14.08 38.47
C ILE A 350 -40.06 14.77 39.59
N GLU A 351 -39.41 15.61 40.40
CA GLU A 351 -40.08 16.40 41.44
C GLU A 351 -41.17 17.33 40.88
N GLU A 352 -40.90 18.01 39.77
CA GLU A 352 -41.89 18.85 39.08
C GLU A 352 -43.07 18.01 38.56
N MET A 353 -42.79 16.83 37.99
CA MET A 353 -43.84 15.92 37.53
C MET A 353 -44.68 15.39 38.69
N MET A 354 -44.07 15.02 39.82
CA MET A 354 -44.78 14.59 41.03
C MET A 354 -45.66 15.71 41.60
N ASN A 355 -45.16 16.95 41.66
CA ASN A 355 -45.93 18.10 42.12
C ASN A 355 -47.12 18.41 41.19
N ASN A 356 -46.93 18.33 39.87
CA ASN A 356 -48.00 18.51 38.91
C ASN A 356 -49.06 17.40 39.02
N ASN A 357 -48.64 16.14 39.19
CA ASN A 357 -49.54 15.02 39.41
C ASN A 357 -50.30 15.14 40.73
N MET A 358 -49.66 15.58 41.82
CA MET A 358 -50.35 15.84 43.09
C MET A 358 -51.39 16.94 42.97
N LYS A 359 -51.09 18.04 42.27
CA LYS A 359 -52.07 19.11 42.00
C LYS A 359 -53.26 18.60 41.18
N TYR A 360 -52.99 17.78 40.17
CA TYR A 360 -54.03 17.16 39.35
C TYR A 360 -54.95 16.25 40.18
N ILE A 361 -54.38 15.38 41.01
CA ILE A 361 -55.14 14.51 41.92
C ILE A 361 -55.99 15.34 42.89
N ALA A 362 -55.42 16.40 43.47
CA ALA A 362 -56.16 17.29 44.38
C ALA A 362 -57.36 17.95 43.67
N SER A 363 -57.21 18.36 42.41
CA SER A 363 -58.31 18.94 41.62
C SER A 363 -59.43 17.93 41.35
N ILE A 364 -59.10 16.66 41.06
CA ILE A 364 -60.10 15.58 40.89
C ILE A 364 -60.86 15.34 42.19
N ILE A 365 -60.15 15.29 43.33
CA ILE A 365 -60.78 15.10 44.64
C ILE A 365 -61.74 16.27 44.94
N GLN A 366 -61.33 17.50 44.64
CA GLN A 366 -62.19 18.68 44.82
C GLN A 366 -63.43 18.63 43.93
N GLU A 367 -63.30 18.22 42.65
CA GLU A 367 -64.45 18.06 41.74
C GLU A 367 -65.41 16.95 42.21
N ALA A 368 -64.87 15.83 42.70
CA ALA A 368 -65.68 14.74 43.24
C ALA A 368 -66.48 15.17 44.48
N ASN A 369 -65.83 15.92 45.40
CA ASN A 369 -66.49 16.46 46.59
C ASN A 369 -67.59 17.48 46.23
N GLN A 370 -67.39 18.30 45.20
CA GLN A 370 -68.43 19.21 44.72
C GLN A 370 -69.64 18.47 44.12
N LYS A 371 -69.40 17.41 43.32
CA LYS A 371 -70.49 16.59 42.78
C LYS A 371 -71.31 15.93 43.89
N GLN A 372 -70.63 15.37 44.90
CA GLN A 372 -71.30 14.74 46.04
C GLN A 372 -72.15 15.75 46.84
N ALA A 373 -71.69 17.00 47.00
CA ALA A 373 -72.47 18.05 47.66
C ALA A 373 -73.73 18.43 46.86
N CYS A 374 -73.63 18.53 45.53
CA CYS A 374 -74.78 18.82 44.66
C CYS A 374 -75.83 17.70 44.67
N ASP A 375 -75.41 16.44 44.75
CA ASP A 375 -76.35 15.31 44.80
C ASP A 375 -77.14 15.29 46.13
N ILE A 376 -76.49 15.62 47.26
CA ILE A 376 -77.17 15.72 48.56
C ILE A 376 -78.23 16.84 48.58
N GLU A 377 -77.97 17.97 47.90
CA GLU A 377 -78.93 19.09 47.83
C GLU A 377 -80.17 18.77 46.97
N LYS A 378 -80.03 17.89 45.97
CA LYS A 378 -81.16 17.39 45.18
C LYS A 378 -82.09 16.46 45.94
N ASP A 379 -81.56 15.66 46.88
CA ASP A 379 -82.39 14.74 47.68
C ASP A 379 -83.22 15.47 48.76
N HIS A 380 -82.88 16.74 49.07
CA HIS A 380 -83.58 17.54 50.08
C HIS A 380 -84.63 18.51 49.54
N ASN A 381 -84.69 18.74 48.23
CA ASN A 381 -85.73 19.53 47.55
C ASN A 381 -86.70 18.62 46.80
#